data_AF-A0A522DND9-F1
#
_entry.id   AF-A0A522DND9-F1
#
_cell.length_a   1.000
_cell.length_b   1.000
_cell.length_c   1.000
_cell.angle_alpha   90.00
_cell.angle_beta   90.00
_cell.angle_gamma   90.00
#
_symmetry.space_group_name_H-M   'P 1'
#
loop_
_entity.id
_entity.type
_entity.pdbx_description
1 polymer ?
#
loop_
_entity_poly.entity_id
_entity_poly.type
_entity_poly.pdbx_seq_one_letter_code
_entity_poly.pdbx_strand_id
1 'polypeptide(L)'
;MGNYHLIPTTEEKMSITIENLYLKHKSELIYHVFQILHCQDLAEEIVQESFIKFSLELKKQLVEHPRCYLFRIAKNLALDYLKHQKVTDHYAQTQNPALMPAPESPSVEQLASDQQKLDILRSVIA
;
A
#
# COMPACT_ATOMS: atom_id res chain seq x y z
N MET A 1 19.75 -33.20 37.61
CA MET A 1 19.54 -31.77 37.27
C MET A 1 19.17 -31.71 35.80
N GLY A 2 17.87 -31.58 35.52
CA GLY A 2 17.32 -31.71 34.17
C GLY A 2 17.68 -30.50 33.32
N ASN A 3 18.50 -30.71 32.29
CA ASN A 3 18.70 -29.74 31.23
C ASN A 3 17.44 -29.75 30.37
N TYR A 4 16.51 -28.84 30.68
CA TYR A 4 15.44 -28.46 29.76
C TYR A 4 16.10 -27.76 28.58
N HIS A 5 16.56 -28.54 27.60
CA HIS A 5 16.85 -28.03 26.28
C HIS A 5 15.53 -27.50 25.74
N LEU A 6 15.38 -26.18 25.78
CA LEU A 6 14.28 -25.46 25.12
C LEU A 6 14.36 -25.85 23.65
N ILE A 7 13.61 -26.89 23.27
CA ILE A 7 13.31 -27.16 21.87
C ILE A 7 12.45 -25.97 21.42
N PRO A 8 12.94 -25.10 20.53
CA PRO A 8 12.13 -24.02 20.02
C PRO A 8 10.89 -24.64 19.38
N THR A 9 9.73 -24.19 19.82
CA THR A 9 8.44 -24.59 19.24
C THR A 9 8.48 -24.33 17.74
N THR A 10 7.77 -25.13 16.95
CA THR A 10 7.78 -25.06 15.48
C THR A 10 7.49 -23.63 14.97
N GLU A 11 6.69 -22.87 15.71
CA GLU A 11 6.35 -21.47 15.43
C GLU A 11 7.54 -20.50 15.62
N GLU A 12 8.36 -20.72 16.65
CA GLU A 12 9.55 -19.93 16.94
C GLU A 12 10.66 -20.23 15.91
N LYS A 13 10.79 -21.51 15.52
CA LYS A 13 11.73 -21.95 14.47
C LYS A 13 11.37 -21.37 13.10
N MET A 14 10.08 -21.28 12.77
CA MET A 14 9.62 -20.64 11.53
C MET A 14 9.90 -19.14 11.53
N SER A 15 9.65 -18.44 12.64
CA SER A 15 9.89 -17.00 12.79
C SER A 15 11.37 -16.62 12.60
N ILE A 16 12.28 -17.37 13.24
CA ILE A 16 13.75 -17.18 13.11
C ILE A 16 14.22 -17.43 11.67
N THR A 17 13.59 -18.38 10.97
CA THR A 17 13.96 -18.69 9.58
C THR A 17 13.52 -17.58 8.61
N ILE A 18 12.36 -16.97 8.85
CA ILE A 18 11.83 -15.88 8.01
C ILE A 18 12.64 -14.61 8.20
N GLU A 19 13.04 -14.28 9.43
CA GLU A 19 13.88 -13.12 9.72
C GLU A 19 15.28 -13.24 9.10
N ASN A 20 15.87 -14.44 9.13
CA ASN A 20 17.13 -14.70 8.44
C ASN A 20 16.97 -14.64 6.90
N LEU A 21 15.84 -15.11 6.37
CA LEU A 21 15.52 -14.97 4.94
C LEU A 21 15.37 -13.49 4.57
N TYR A 22 14.73 -12.69 5.44
CA TYR A 22 14.60 -11.24 5.30
C TYR A 22 15.98 -10.59 5.22
N LEU A 23 16.84 -10.80 6.22
CA LEU A 23 18.14 -10.13 6.29
C LEU A 23 19.02 -10.49 5.09
N LYS A 24 18.91 -11.73 4.60
CA LYS A 24 19.68 -12.21 3.45
C LYS A 24 19.21 -11.65 2.12
N HIS A 25 17.90 -11.44 1.95
CA HIS A 25 17.32 -11.04 0.66
C HIS A 25 16.85 -9.60 0.60
N LYS A 26 16.88 -8.85 1.70
CA LYS A 26 16.45 -7.45 1.76
C LYS A 26 17.14 -6.60 0.69
N SER A 27 18.48 -6.63 0.65
CA SER A 27 19.25 -5.81 -0.31
C SER A 27 18.96 -6.18 -1.76
N GLU A 28 18.81 -7.47 -2.06
CA GLU A 28 18.45 -7.98 -3.39
C GLU A 28 17.04 -7.53 -3.79
N LEU A 29 16.10 -7.59 -2.84
CA LEU A 29 14.71 -7.20 -3.05
C LEU A 29 14.57 -5.68 -3.24
N ILE A 30 15.27 -4.88 -2.45
CA ILE A 30 15.35 -3.42 -2.62
C ILE A 30 15.90 -3.10 -3.99
N TYR A 31 17.00 -3.74 -4.41
CA TYR A 31 17.55 -3.53 -5.74
C TYR A 31 16.53 -3.90 -6.83
N HIS A 32 15.83 -5.03 -6.68
CA HIS A 32 14.81 -5.45 -7.64
C HIS A 32 13.66 -4.44 -7.78
N VAL A 33 13.15 -3.91 -6.66
CA VAL A 33 12.09 -2.90 -6.65
C VAL A 33 12.62 -1.55 -7.16
N PHE A 34 13.84 -1.19 -6.83
CA PHE A 34 14.51 0.01 -7.33
C PHE A 34 14.64 -0.01 -8.86
N GLN A 35 14.91 -1.16 -9.48
CA GLN A 35 14.92 -1.29 -10.93
C GLN A 35 13.56 -1.03 -11.58
N ILE A 36 12.46 -1.08 -10.82
CA ILE A 36 11.09 -0.82 -11.28
C ILE A 36 10.69 0.63 -11.03
N LEU A 37 10.97 1.15 -9.83
CA LEU A 37 10.52 2.48 -9.38
C LEU A 37 11.52 3.61 -9.63
N HIS A 38 12.81 3.28 -9.82
CA HIS A 38 13.92 4.22 -9.94
C HIS A 38 14.04 5.23 -8.79
N CYS A 39 13.49 4.92 -7.62
CA CYS A 39 13.52 5.74 -6.42
C CYS A 39 13.85 4.87 -5.21
N GLN A 40 14.90 5.24 -4.47
CA GLN A 40 15.39 4.44 -3.36
C GLN A 40 14.43 4.46 -2.18
N ASP A 41 13.94 5.65 -1.78
CA ASP A 41 13.02 5.78 -0.64
C ASP A 41 11.75 4.95 -0.85
N LEU A 42 11.17 5.03 -2.05
CA LEU A 42 9.99 4.24 -2.43
C LEU A 42 10.29 2.74 -2.50
N ALA A 43 11.47 2.36 -2.98
CA ALA A 43 11.86 0.95 -3.01
C ALA A 43 11.95 0.37 -1.58
N GLU A 44 12.52 1.13 -0.64
CA GLU A 44 12.59 0.71 0.77
C GLU A 44 11.20 0.60 1.40
N GLU A 45 10.31 1.56 1.14
CA GLU A 45 8.92 1.55 1.62
C GLU A 45 8.14 0.34 1.10
N ILE A 46 8.18 0.10 -0.21
CA ILE A 46 7.49 -1.03 -0.85
C ILE A 46 8.04 -2.36 -0.33
N VAL A 47 9.36 -2.46 -0.12
CA VAL A 47 9.96 -3.66 0.47
C VAL A 47 9.46 -3.89 1.89
N GLN A 48 9.39 -2.86 2.73
CA GLN A 48 8.86 -2.99 4.08
C GLN A 48 7.40 -3.47 4.07
N GLU A 49 6.55 -2.85 3.25
CA GLU A 49 5.13 -3.24 3.10
C GLU A 49 4.99 -4.70 2.61
N SER A 50 5.87 -5.10 1.69
CA SER A 50 5.90 -6.49 1.18
C SER A 50 6.13 -7.50 2.29
N PHE A 51 7.02 -7.20 3.23
CA PHE A 51 7.32 -8.07 4.35
C PHE A 51 6.18 -8.14 5.37
N ILE A 52 5.48 -7.03 5.63
CA ILE A 52 4.30 -7.02 6.48
C ILE A 52 3.24 -7.97 5.92
N LYS A 53 2.89 -7.81 4.63
CA LYS A 53 1.94 -8.71 3.93
C LYS A 53 2.40 -10.15 3.91
N PHE A 54 3.69 -10.37 3.65
CA PHE A 54 4.29 -11.70 3.65
C PHE A 54 4.13 -12.40 5.01
N SER A 55 4.41 -11.70 6.11
CA SER A 55 4.29 -12.24 7.47
C SER A 55 2.84 -12.57 7.85
N LEU A 56 1.88 -11.76 7.41
CA LEU A 56 0.45 -12.01 7.62
C LEU A 56 -0.01 -13.25 6.85
N GLU A 57 0.49 -13.45 5.64
CA GLU A 57 0.09 -14.55 4.78
C GLU A 57 0.71 -15.88 5.22
N LEU A 58 1.95 -15.87 5.71
CA LEU A 58 2.57 -17.04 6.32
C LEU A 58 1.86 -17.53 7.59
N LYS A 59 1.21 -16.62 8.34
CA LYS A 59 0.37 -17.00 9.49
C LYS A 59 -0.93 -17.69 9.07
N LYS A 60 -1.40 -17.45 7.83
CA LYS A 60 -2.67 -17.98 7.32
C LYS A 60 -2.49 -19.29 6.55
N GLN A 61 -1.36 -19.45 5.85
CA GLN A 61 -1.11 -20.61 5.00
C GLN A 61 0.38 -20.99 4.97
N LEU A 62 0.63 -22.28 4.78
CA LEU A 62 1.95 -22.79 4.45
C LEU A 62 2.33 -22.36 3.03
N VAL A 63 3.45 -21.64 2.90
CA VAL A 63 3.99 -21.23 1.61
C VAL A 63 5.19 -22.11 1.28
N GLU A 64 5.07 -22.92 0.22
CA GLU A 64 6.14 -23.83 -0.22
C GLU A 64 7.40 -23.10 -0.69
N HIS A 65 7.24 -21.92 -1.30
CA HIS A 65 8.33 -21.12 -1.85
C HIS A 65 8.33 -19.67 -1.30
N PRO A 66 8.76 -19.48 -0.05
CA PRO A 66 8.66 -18.19 0.66
C PRO A 66 9.36 -17.05 -0.09
N ARG A 67 10.56 -17.31 -0.65
CA ARG A 67 11.31 -16.31 -1.42
C ARG A 67 10.57 -15.87 -2.68
N CYS A 68 10.14 -16.81 -3.53
CA CYS A 68 9.43 -16.48 -4.76
C CYS A 68 8.14 -15.71 -4.47
N TYR A 69 7.44 -16.08 -3.39
CA TYR A 69 6.22 -15.42 -2.96
C TYR A 69 6.47 -13.98 -2.50
N LEU A 70 7.53 -13.74 -1.71
CA LEU A 70 7.94 -12.40 -1.29
C LEU A 70 8.29 -11.48 -2.47
N PHE A 71 9.09 -11.98 -3.43
CA PHE A 71 9.42 -11.21 -4.64
C PHE A 71 8.19 -10.88 -5.47
N ARG A 72 7.21 -11.79 -5.53
CA ARG A 72 5.94 -11.54 -6.19
C ARG A 72 5.14 -10.43 -5.50
N ILE A 73 5.06 -10.43 -4.18
CA ILE A 73 4.38 -9.35 -3.43
C ILE A 73 5.03 -8.00 -3.74
N ALA A 74 6.36 -7.92 -3.63
CA ALA A 74 7.09 -6.67 -3.85
C ALA A 74 6.93 -6.14 -5.28
N LYS A 75 7.02 -7.03 -6.28
CA LYS A 75 6.78 -6.67 -7.68
C LYS A 75 5.36 -6.13 -7.89
N ASN A 76 4.35 -6.79 -7.32
CA ASN A 76 2.97 -6.36 -7.47
C ASN A 76 2.74 -4.98 -6.86
N LEU A 77 3.26 -4.75 -5.64
CA LEU A 77 3.17 -3.45 -4.98
C LEU A 77 3.86 -2.34 -5.78
N ALA A 78 5.05 -2.60 -6.33
CA ALA A 78 5.75 -1.64 -7.17
C ALA A 78 4.96 -1.30 -8.45
N LEU A 79 4.36 -2.29 -9.10
CA LEU A 79 3.52 -2.08 -10.29
C LEU A 79 2.23 -1.32 -9.97
N ASP A 80 1.59 -1.63 -8.84
CA ASP A 80 0.41 -0.92 -8.38
C ASP A 80 0.74 0.55 -8.07
N TYR A 81 1.88 0.81 -7.43
CA TYR A 81 2.37 2.17 -7.20
C TYR A 81 2.53 2.95 -8.52
N LEU A 82 3.20 2.37 -9.52
CA LEU A 82 3.37 3.00 -10.83
C LEU A 82 2.03 3.25 -11.55
N LYS A 83 1.07 2.33 -11.40
CA LYS A 83 -0.26 2.48 -11.97
C LYS A 83 -1.01 3.65 -11.33
N HIS A 84 -0.95 3.77 -10.01
CA HIS A 84 -1.54 4.89 -9.28
C HIS A 84 -0.87 6.22 -9.63
N GLN A 85 0.47 6.24 -9.73
CA GLN A 85 1.21 7.44 -10.12
C GLN A 85 0.79 7.94 -11.49
N LYS A 86 0.74 7.06 -12.50
CA LYS A 86 0.30 7.42 -13.86
C LYS A 86 -1.10 8.01 -13.90
N VAL A 87 -2.00 7.47 -13.09
CA VAL A 87 -3.38 7.96 -12.99
C VAL A 87 -3.39 9.36 -12.37
N THR A 88 -2.68 9.57 -11.26
CA THR A 88 -2.54 10.89 -10.60
C THR A 88 -1.89 11.93 -11.52
N ASP A 89 -0.83 11.56 -12.23
CA ASP A 89 -0.15 12.44 -13.19
C ASP A 89 -1.07 12.83 -14.35
N HIS A 90 -1.85 11.87 -14.87
CA HIS A 90 -2.86 12.17 -15.90
C HIS A 90 -3.93 13.14 -15.38
N TYR A 91 -4.41 12.97 -14.16
CA TYR A 91 -5.37 13.91 -13.55
C TYR A 91 -4.74 15.31 -13.37
N ALA A 92 -3.50 15.39 -12.89
CA ALA A 92 -2.78 16.65 -12.73
C ALA A 92 -2.56 17.38 -14.07
N GLN A 93 -2.25 16.64 -15.14
CA GLN A 93 -2.12 17.21 -16.49
C GLN A 93 -3.46 17.65 -17.09
N THR A 94 -4.56 16.98 -16.75
CA THR A 94 -5.90 17.36 -17.21
C THR A 94 -6.47 18.57 -16.46
N GLN A 95 -5.95 18.87 -15.27
CA GLN A 95 -6.30 20.05 -14.47
C GLN A 95 -5.47 21.30 -14.79
N ASN A 96 -4.86 21.38 -15.97
CA ASN A 96 -4.28 22.63 -16.45
C ASN A 96 -5.41 23.69 -16.56
N PRO A 97 -5.41 24.77 -15.75
CA PRO A 97 -6.53 25.73 -15.71
C PRO A 97 -6.80 26.41 -17.06
N ALA A 98 -5.81 26.36 -17.97
CA ALA A 98 -5.89 26.92 -19.31
C ALA A 98 -6.75 26.09 -20.30
N LEU A 99 -7.12 24.85 -19.95
CA LEU A 99 -7.96 23.97 -20.78
C LEU A 99 -9.35 23.71 -20.17
N MET A 100 -9.67 24.33 -19.03
CA MET A 100 -11.04 24.31 -18.52
C MET A 100 -11.94 25.11 -19.49
N PRO A 101 -13.04 24.54 -20.04
CA PRO A 101 -14.11 25.39 -20.53
C PRO A 101 -14.53 26.30 -19.36
N ALA A 102 -14.75 27.58 -19.66
CA ALA A 102 -15.07 28.61 -18.67
C ALA A 102 -16.08 28.07 -17.64
N PRO A 103 -15.94 28.38 -16.34
CA PRO A 103 -16.93 27.97 -15.35
C PRO A 103 -18.27 28.53 -15.80
N GLU A 104 -19.15 27.66 -16.30
CA GLU A 104 -20.54 28.01 -16.53
C GLU A 104 -21.05 28.56 -15.20
N SER A 105 -21.38 29.85 -15.22
CA SER A 105 -21.86 30.55 -14.05
C SER A 105 -23.00 29.73 -13.45
N PRO A 106 -23.02 29.49 -12.12
CA PRO A 106 -24.00 28.61 -11.51
C PRO A 106 -25.40 29.14 -11.85
N SER A 107 -26.16 28.32 -12.59
CA SER A 107 -27.53 28.66 -12.94
C SER A 107 -28.32 28.84 -11.64
N VAL A 108 -29.15 29.88 -11.61
CA VAL A 108 -29.88 30.43 -10.46
C VAL A 108 -30.70 29.37 -9.70
N GLU A 109 -30.98 28.24 -10.35
CA GLU A 109 -31.71 27.09 -9.81
C GLU A 109 -30.93 26.29 -8.75
N GLN A 110 -29.58 26.33 -8.74
CA GLN A 110 -28.78 25.57 -7.75
C GLN A 110 -28.77 26.22 -6.36
N LEU A 111 -28.96 27.54 -6.25
CA LEU A 111 -28.98 28.24 -4.96
C LEU A 111 -30.16 27.84 -4.07
N ALA A 112 -31.31 27.48 -4.65
CA ALA A 112 -32.50 27.11 -3.89
C ALA A 112 -32.37 25.72 -3.23
N SER A 113 -31.68 24.78 -3.87
CA SER A 113 -31.55 23.40 -3.36
C SER A 113 -30.62 23.30 -2.16
N ASP A 114 -29.60 24.15 -2.09
CA ASP A 114 -28.65 24.15 -0.97
C ASP A 114 -29.21 24.83 0.28
N GLN A 115 -30.13 25.80 0.13
CA GLN A 115 -30.81 26.41 1.28
C GLN A 115 -31.73 25.41 2.00
N GLN A 116 -32.40 24.51 1.29
CA GLN A 116 -33.28 23.49 1.90
C GLN A 116 -32.54 22.49 2.79
N LYS A 117 -31.26 22.21 2.53
CA LYS A 117 -30.49 21.22 3.31
C LYS A 117 -30.09 21.74 4.70
N LEU A 118 -29.95 23.06 4.86
CA LEU A 118 -29.55 23.66 6.15
C LEU A 118 -30.69 23.74 7.16
N ASP A 119 -31.94 23.79 6.71
CA ASP A 119 -33.12 23.86 7.58
C ASP A 119 -33.37 22.51 8.30
N ILE A 120 -33.20 21.41 7.57
CA ILE A 120 -33.39 20.04 8.10
C ILE A 120 -32.38 19.71 9.21
N LEU A 121 -31.14 20.20 9.09
CA LEU A 121 -30.11 19.96 10.11
C LEU A 121 -30.35 20.76 11.40
N ARG A 122 -31.05 21.91 11.33
CA ARG A 122 -31.38 22.72 12.52
C ARG A 122 -32.55 22.16 13.33
N SER A 123 -33.47 21.41 12.70
CA SER A 123 -34.65 20.87 13.42
C SER A 123 -34.37 19.61 14.24
N VAL A 124 -33.19 18.99 14.11
CA VAL A 124 -32.84 17.73 14.79
C VAL A 124 -32.10 17.96 16.12
N ILE A 125 -31.68 19.19 16.42
CA ILE A 125 -30.91 19.55 17.63
C ILE A 125 -31.75 20.41 18.61
N ALA A 126 -33.09 20.35 18.56
CA ALA A 126 -33.97 21.00 19.53
C ALA A 126 -34.68 19.97 20.43
#